data_AF-A0A8S9UXD5-F1
#
_entry.id   AF-A0A8S9UXD5-F1
#
_cell.length_a   1.000
_cell.length_b   1.000
_cell.length_c   1.000
_cell.angle_alpha   90.00
_cell.angle_beta   90.00
_cell.angle_gamma   90.00
#
_symmetry.space_group_name_H-M   'P 1'
#
loop_
_entity.id
_entity.type
_entity.pdbx_description
1 polymer ?
#
loop_
_entity_poly.entity_id
_entity_poly.type
_entity_poly.pdbx_seq_one_letter_code
_entity_poly.pdbx_strand_id
1 'polypeptide(L)'
;MINFYQYTKREHVINPNVGIHGIDVPFRALAAAPSGSGKTNALLNLIVAMNKTFHEIIVCVKSRDEPVYDHLFDKLGNKSVLFF
;
A
#
# COMPACT_ATOMS: atom_id res chain seq x y z
N MET A 1 -17.61 8.72 -19.90
CA MET A 1 -18.00 8.79 -18.47
C MET A 1 -17.38 10.04 -17.88
N ILE A 2 -18.15 10.87 -17.18
CA ILE A 2 -17.65 12.13 -16.58
C ILE A 2 -16.97 11.80 -15.25
N ASN A 3 -15.72 12.24 -15.06
CA ASN A 3 -15.00 12.09 -13.80
C ASN A 3 -15.13 13.36 -12.96
N PHE A 4 -16.07 13.36 -12.01
CA PHE A 4 -16.35 14.52 -11.15
C PHE A 4 -15.15 14.95 -10.28
N TYR A 5 -14.16 14.08 -10.04
CA TYR A 5 -12.93 14.42 -9.31
C TYR A 5 -11.98 15.34 -10.09
N GLN A 6 -12.19 15.54 -11.40
CA GLN A 6 -11.39 16.48 -12.18
C GLN A 6 -11.71 17.94 -11.85
N TYR A 7 -12.92 18.22 -11.33
CA TYR A 7 -13.35 19.56 -10.94
C TYR A 7 -12.94 19.93 -9.51
N THR A 8 -12.39 18.98 -8.76
CA THR A 8 -11.90 19.21 -7.40
C THR A 8 -10.44 19.67 -7.46
N LYS A 9 -10.07 20.70 -6.69
CA LYS A 9 -8.65 21.10 -6.57
C LYS A 9 -7.84 19.94 -6.00
N ARG A 10 -6.77 19.55 -6.71
CA ARG A 10 -5.79 18.58 -6.22
C ARG A 10 -4.61 19.33 -5.62
N GLU A 11 -4.29 19.05 -4.37
CA GLU A 11 -3.01 19.48 -3.80
C GLU A 11 -1.88 18.64 -4.40
N HIS A 12 -0.68 19.23 -4.49
CA HIS A 12 0.51 18.48 -4.90
C HIS A 12 0.88 17.50 -3.79
N VAL A 13 0.72 16.21 -4.08
CA VAL A 13 1.09 15.12 -3.16
C VAL A 13 2.50 14.64 -3.47
N ILE A 14 3.33 14.51 -2.44
CA ILE A 14 4.67 13.93 -2.55
C ILE A 14 4.51 12.42 -2.73
N ASN A 15 4.98 11.89 -3.87
CA ASN A 15 4.92 10.46 -4.22
C ASN A 15 6.31 9.91 -4.53
N PRO A 16 7.15 9.65 -3.50
CA PRO A 16 8.45 9.06 -3.71
C PRO A 16 8.29 7.65 -4.30
N ASN A 17 9.29 7.19 -5.05
CA ASN A 17 9.31 5.87 -5.66
C ASN A 17 8.21 5.59 -6.72
N VAL A 18 7.52 6.62 -7.23
CA VAL A 18 6.54 6.44 -8.32
C VAL A 18 7.11 5.74 -9.55
N GLY A 19 8.41 5.92 -9.84
CA GLY A 19 9.10 5.20 -10.92
C GLY A 19 9.30 3.70 -10.65
N ILE A 20 9.14 3.24 -9.41
CA ILE A 20 9.25 1.83 -9.00
C ILE A 20 7.87 1.18 -8.97
N HIS A 21 6.90 1.78 -8.26
CA HIS A 21 5.57 1.18 -8.09
C HIS A 21 4.55 1.60 -9.16
N GLY A 22 4.81 2.67 -9.93
CA GLY A 22 4.01 3.07 -11.09
C GLY A 22 2.58 3.54 -10.76
N ILE A 23 2.31 3.94 -9.51
CA ILE A 23 0.96 4.30 -9.04
C ILE A 23 0.95 5.73 -8.54
N ASP A 24 0.07 6.54 -9.11
CA ASP A 24 -0.20 7.90 -8.62
C ASP A 24 -1.05 7.88 -7.35
N VAL A 25 -0.78 8.82 -6.44
CA VAL A 25 -1.56 8.99 -5.20
C VAL A 25 -2.44 10.25 -5.27
N PRO A 26 -3.64 10.24 -4.67
CA PRO A 26 -4.28 9.10 -4.01
C PRO A 26 -4.87 8.10 -5.01
N PHE A 27 -4.86 6.81 -4.66
CA PHE A 27 -5.48 5.75 -5.45
C PHE A 27 -6.39 4.86 -4.60
N ARG A 28 -7.23 4.09 -5.30
CA ARG A 28 -7.97 2.96 -4.74
C ARG A 28 -7.70 1.75 -5.63
N ALA A 29 -7.30 0.64 -5.03
CA ALA A 29 -6.97 -0.57 -5.75
C ALA A 29 -7.68 -1.79 -5.14
N LEU A 30 -7.97 -2.78 -5.99
CA LEU A 30 -8.48 -4.09 -5.59
C LEU A 30 -7.57 -5.16 -6.19
N ALA A 31 -6.96 -5.98 -5.34
CA ALA A 31 -6.25 -7.17 -5.76
C ALA A 31 -7.19 -8.38 -5.64
N ALA A 32 -7.77 -8.81 -6.76
CA ALA A 32 -8.68 -9.96 -6.81
C ALA A 32 -8.00 -11.14 -7.50
N ALA A 33 -7.82 -12.24 -6.79
CA ALA A 33 -7.20 -13.46 -7.31
C ALA A 33 -7.63 -14.68 -6.48
N PRO A 34 -7.63 -15.90 -7.06
CA PRO A 34 -8.00 -17.13 -6.36
C PRO A 34 -7.05 -17.44 -5.19
N SER A 35 -7.43 -18.41 -4.34
CA SER A 35 -6.54 -18.88 -3.27
C SER A 35 -5.23 -19.43 -3.85
N GLY A 36 -4.11 -19.21 -3.14
CA GLY A 36 -2.78 -19.65 -3.58
C GLY A 36 -2.10 -18.82 -4.68
N SER A 37 -2.75 -17.77 -5.19
CA SER A 37 -2.23 -16.92 -6.28
C SER A 37 -1.14 -15.92 -5.86
N GLY A 38 -0.82 -15.83 -4.57
CA GLY A 38 0.17 -14.88 -4.06
C GLY A 38 -0.34 -13.45 -3.86
N LYS A 39 -1.66 -13.23 -3.76
CA LYS A 39 -2.25 -11.90 -3.52
C LYS A 39 -1.64 -11.15 -2.32
N THR A 40 -1.41 -11.85 -1.21
CA THR A 40 -0.78 -11.28 -0.02
C THR A 40 0.66 -10.89 -0.32
N ASN A 41 1.43 -11.78 -0.98
CA ASN A 41 2.80 -11.48 -1.38
C ASN A 41 2.88 -10.25 -2.31
N ALA A 42 1.99 -10.15 -3.31
CA ALA A 42 1.94 -9.00 -4.21
C ALA A 42 1.63 -7.70 -3.45
N LEU A 43 0.67 -7.74 -2.53
CA LEU A 43 0.32 -6.59 -1.67
C LEU A 43 1.50 -6.17 -0.78
N LEU A 44 2.19 -7.12 -0.13
CA LEU A 44 3.33 -6.82 0.73
C LEU A 44 4.50 -6.22 -0.07
N ASN A 45 4.79 -6.74 -1.26
CA ASN A 45 5.81 -6.16 -2.15
C ASN A 45 5.44 -4.74 -2.59
N LEU A 46 4.16 -4.49 -2.88
CA LEU A 46 3.68 -3.15 -3.20
C LEU A 46 3.87 -2.19 -2.02
N ILE A 47 3.54 -2.61 -0.81
CA ILE A 47 3.74 -1.80 0.41
C ILE A 47 5.24 -1.47 0.59
N VAL A 48 6.14 -2.44 0.37
CA VAL A 48 7.59 -2.21 0.41
C VAL A 48 8.04 -1.21 -0.66
N ALA A 49 7.50 -1.31 -1.89
CA ALA A 49 7.81 -0.36 -2.96
C ALA A 49 7.30 1.07 -2.66
N MET A 50 6.24 1.19 -1.86
CA MET A 50 5.68 2.46 -1.36
C MET A 50 6.34 2.95 -0.06
N ASN A 51 7.54 2.46 0.27
CA ASN A 51 8.25 2.92 1.46
C ASN A 51 8.48 4.44 1.40
N LYS A 52 8.16 5.14 2.49
CA LYS A 52 8.18 6.61 2.64
C LYS A 52 7.15 7.37 1.78
N THR A 53 6.25 6.69 1.07
CA THR A 53 5.16 7.35 0.33
C THR A 53 4.06 7.85 1.26
N PHE A 54 3.81 7.14 2.36
CA PHE A 54 2.82 7.51 3.37
C PHE A 54 3.49 7.77 4.71
N HIS A 55 2.91 8.69 5.49
CA HIS A 55 3.32 8.91 6.87
C HIS A 55 3.06 7.68 7.74
N GLU A 56 1.91 7.02 7.50
CA GLU A 56 1.46 5.84 8.23
C GLU A 56 0.69 4.91 7.28
N ILE A 57 0.88 3.60 7.46
CA ILE A 57 0.17 2.54 6.75
C ILE A 57 -0.59 1.70 7.76
N ILE A 58 -1.90 1.62 7.60
CA ILE A 58 -2.79 0.83 8.45
C ILE A 58 -3.13 -0.47 7.71
N VAL A 59 -2.74 -1.61 8.29
CA VAL A 59 -2.98 -2.94 7.74
C VAL A 59 -4.04 -3.64 8.59
N CYS A 60 -5.26 -3.73 8.06
CA CYS A 60 -6.36 -4.43 8.72
C CYS A 60 -6.36 -5.91 8.32
N VAL A 61 -6.16 -6.81 9.28
CA VAL A 61 -6.07 -8.25 9.05
C VAL A 61 -6.89 -9.02 10.08
N LYS A 62 -7.39 -10.20 9.70
CA LYS A 62 -8.15 -11.04 10.64
C LYS A 62 -7.28 -11.56 11.80
N SER A 63 -5.99 -11.79 11.55
CA SER A 63 -5.02 -12.24 12.56
C SER A 63 -3.66 -11.59 12.27
N ARG A 64 -2.99 -11.11 13.31
CA ARG A 64 -1.64 -10.55 13.22
C ARG A 64 -0.54 -11.62 13.30
N ASP A 65 -0.86 -12.83 13.74
CA ASP A 65 0.11 -13.89 14.03
C ASP A 65 0.56 -14.64 12.76
N GLU A 66 0.89 -13.91 11.70
CA GLU A 66 1.50 -14.47 10.49
C GLU A 66 2.94 -13.95 10.29
N PRO A 67 3.95 -14.84 10.09
CA PRO A 67 5.36 -14.44 9.93
C PRO A 67 5.63 -13.45 8.79
N VAL A 68 4.75 -13.40 7.78
CA VAL A 68 4.87 -12.49 6.64
C VAL A 68 4.73 -11.03 7.06
N TYR A 69 3.97 -10.75 8.13
CA TYR A 69 3.78 -9.40 8.64
C TYR A 69 4.97 -8.94 9.48
N ASP A 70 5.62 -9.85 10.21
CA ASP A 70 6.87 -9.56 10.92
C ASP A 70 7.98 -9.21 9.92
N HIS A 71 8.09 -9.99 8.84
CA HIS A 71 9.06 -9.71 7.79
C HIS A 71 8.78 -8.38 7.06
N LEU A 72 7.51 -8.01 6.88
CA LEU A 72 7.14 -6.68 6.35
C LEU A 72 7.63 -5.57 7.29
N PHE A 73 7.41 -5.74 8.59
CA PHE A 73 7.78 -4.75 9.62
C PHE A 73 9.28 -4.49 9.63
N ASP A 74 10.08 -5.57 9.60
CA ASP A 74 11.54 -5.51 9.53
C ASP A 74 12.03 -4.78 8.27
N LYS A 75 11.37 -5.00 7.12
CA LYS A 75 11.73 -4.34 5.85
C LYS A 75 11.43 -2.83 5.85
N LEU A 76 10.43 -2.39 6.60
CA LEU A 76 9.99 -0.98 6.65
C LEU A 76 10.61 -0.19 7.81
N GLY A 77 11.41 -0.83 8.68
CA GLY A 77 12.13 -0.16 9.75
C GLY A 77 11.27 0.23 10.94
N ASN A 78 10.25 -0.58 11.25
CA ASN A 78 9.50 -0.59 12.52
C ASN A 78 8.70 0.67 12.90
N LYS A 79 8.60 1.70 12.04
CA LYS A 79 8.03 3.01 12.43
C LYS A 79 6.80 3.47 11.63
N SER A 80 6.37 2.72 10.61
CA SER A 80 5.43 3.23 9.61
C SER A 80 4.18 2.37 9.41
N VAL A 81 4.07 1.22 10.08
CA VAL A 81 2.96 0.26 9.87
C VAL A 81 2.27 -0.10 11.18
N LEU A 82 0.95 0.09 11.22
CA LEU A 82 0.07 -0.32 12.31
C LEU A 82 -0.84 -1.46 11.85
N PHE A 83 -1.13 -2.41 12.74
CA PHE A 83 -2.03 -3.53 12.47
C PHE A 83 -3.29 -3.41 13.33
N PHE A 84 -4.45 -3.65 12.71
CA PHE A 84 -5.76 -3.71 13.35
C PHE A 84 -6.48 -5.01 13.02
#